data_AF-A0A1V4X1D2-F1
#
_entry.id   AF-A0A1V4X1D2-F1
#
_cell.length_a   1.000
_cell.length_b   1.000
_cell.length_c   1.000
_cell.angle_alpha   90.00
_cell.angle_beta   90.00
_cell.angle_gamma   90.00
#
_symmetry.space_group_name_H-M   'P 1'
#
loop_
_entity.id
_entity.type
_entity.pdbx_description
1 polymer ?
#
loop_
_entity_poly.entity_id
_entity_poly.type
_entity_poly.pdbx_seq_one_letter_code
_entity_poly.pdbx_strand_id
1 'polypeptide(L)'
;MTINTCSGAISFSRKLETESAAFYEAAAARFPEDAEMFSAFAKENKKFITQIERAYYGVITDAIEGCFSFDLETGGYELGEAVSGAPDRAETLKAAVEMEEKIITYYKEAAEQSKHLMADVPRSFNLVVKKRADRVPRLKALLGT
;
A
#
# COMPACT_ATOMS: atom_id res chain seq x y z
N MET A 1 -14.03 2.40 -8.85
CA MET A 1 -14.43 3.74 -8.35
C MET A 1 -13.34 4.69 -8.76
N THR A 2 -13.67 5.84 -9.32
CA THR A 2 -12.67 6.84 -9.71
C THR A 2 -12.33 7.72 -8.50
N ILE A 3 -11.05 7.91 -8.22
CA ILE A 3 -10.54 8.82 -7.20
C ILE A 3 -10.05 10.09 -7.91
N ASN A 4 -10.72 11.20 -7.63
CA ASN A 4 -10.40 12.52 -8.16
C ASN A 4 -9.99 13.54 -7.07
N THR A 5 -10.17 13.19 -5.79
CA THR A 5 -9.80 14.03 -4.65
C THR A 5 -8.59 13.47 -3.92
N CYS A 6 -7.81 14.38 -3.31
CA CYS A 6 -6.74 13.96 -2.41
C CYS A 6 -7.29 13.17 -1.23
N SER A 7 -8.39 13.62 -0.61
CA SER A 7 -9.05 12.88 0.48
C SER A 7 -9.46 11.46 0.07
N GLY A 8 -9.90 11.26 -1.18
CA GLY A 8 -10.18 9.95 -1.76
C GLY A 8 -8.93 9.09 -1.89
N ALA A 9 -7.83 9.64 -2.41
CA ALA A 9 -6.54 8.93 -2.52
C ALA A 9 -6.00 8.53 -1.14
N ILE A 10 -6.09 9.42 -0.14
CA ILE A 10 -5.66 9.11 1.23
C ILE A 10 -6.52 8.03 1.86
N SER A 11 -7.85 8.10 1.66
CA SER A 11 -8.78 7.08 2.18
C SER A 11 -8.54 5.71 1.55
N PHE A 12 -8.29 5.65 0.25
CA PHE A 12 -7.98 4.41 -0.45
C PHE A 12 -6.60 3.86 -0.06
N SER A 13 -5.60 4.73 0.11
CA SER A 13 -4.30 4.34 0.67
C SER A 13 -4.47 3.68 2.04
N ARG A 14 -5.26 4.30 2.94
CA ARG A 14 -5.56 3.72 4.27
C ARG A 14 -6.23 2.35 4.15
N LYS A 15 -7.17 2.18 3.23
CA LYS A 15 -7.83 0.89 2.95
C LYS A 15 -6.80 -0.18 2.56
N LEU A 16 -5.98 0.08 1.54
CA LEU A 16 -4.94 -0.85 1.07
C LEU A 16 -3.95 -1.22 2.19
N GLU A 17 -3.50 -0.23 2.96
CA GLU A 17 -2.56 -0.45 4.05
C GLU A 17 -3.15 -1.30 5.18
N THR A 18 -4.43 -1.09 5.50
CA THR A 18 -5.15 -1.82 6.54
C THR A 18 -5.44 -3.26 6.11
N GLU A 19 -5.92 -3.47 4.89
CA GLU A 19 -6.16 -4.80 4.33
C GLU A 19 -4.85 -5.58 4.21
N SER A 20 -3.78 -4.96 3.71
CA SER A 20 -2.45 -5.58 3.63
C SER A 20 -1.86 -5.87 5.02
N ALA A 21 -2.10 -5.02 6.03
CA ALA A 21 -1.66 -5.30 7.39
C ALA A 21 -2.40 -6.50 7.98
N ALA A 22 -3.72 -6.59 7.79
CA ALA A 22 -4.53 -7.72 8.24
C ALA A 22 -4.11 -9.03 7.57
N PHE A 23 -3.81 -8.99 6.27
CA PHE A 23 -3.23 -10.13 5.55
C PHE A 23 -1.95 -10.63 6.20
N TYR A 24 -1.01 -9.72 6.49
CA TYR A 24 0.27 -10.09 7.10
C TYR A 24 0.13 -10.55 8.55
N GLU A 25 -0.79 -9.99 9.33
CA GLU A 25 -1.09 -10.48 10.67
C GLU A 25 -1.65 -11.92 10.64
N ALA A 26 -2.55 -12.21 9.70
CA ALA A 26 -3.08 -13.56 9.50
C ALA A 26 -1.99 -14.54 9.03
N ALA A 27 -1.13 -14.13 8.10
CA ALA A 27 0.00 -14.94 7.64
C ALA A 27 0.99 -15.23 8.77
N ALA A 28 1.30 -14.23 9.62
CA ALA A 28 2.17 -14.41 10.78
C ALA A 28 1.62 -15.41 11.80
N ALA A 29 0.30 -15.41 12.03
CA ALA A 29 -0.35 -16.37 12.92
C ALA A 29 -0.31 -17.81 12.37
N ARG A 30 -0.34 -17.96 11.04
CA ARG A 30 -0.41 -19.27 10.37
C ARG A 30 0.96 -19.89 10.08
N PHE A 31 1.98 -19.07 9.82
CA PHE A 31 3.32 -19.51 9.42
C PHE A 31 4.37 -19.01 10.43
N PRO A 32 4.60 -19.74 11.54
CA PRO A 32 5.54 -19.35 12.59
C PRO A 32 6.98 -19.09 12.10
N GLU A 33 7.41 -19.81 11.06
CA GLU A 33 8.76 -19.69 10.47
C GLU A 33 9.02 -18.30 9.87
N ASP A 34 7.99 -17.65 9.34
CA ASP A 34 8.08 -16.30 8.73
C ASP A 34 7.37 -15.23 9.56
N ALA A 35 6.87 -15.59 10.75
CA ALA A 35 5.97 -14.75 11.54
C ALA A 35 6.58 -13.40 11.91
N GLU A 36 7.88 -13.37 12.21
CA GLU A 36 8.59 -12.13 12.51
C GLU A 36 8.61 -11.18 11.30
N MET A 37 8.89 -11.70 10.10
CA MET A 37 8.91 -10.91 8.88
C MET A 37 7.52 -10.35 8.56
N PHE A 38 6.49 -11.20 8.56
CA PHE A 38 5.12 -10.77 8.29
C PHE A 38 4.62 -9.76 9.34
N SER A 39 4.91 -10.00 10.62
CA SER A 39 4.57 -9.05 11.69
C SER A 39 5.28 -7.71 11.52
N ALA A 40 6.53 -7.71 11.06
CA ALA A 40 7.27 -6.49 10.77
C ALA A 40 6.62 -5.70 9.61
N PHE A 41 6.18 -6.38 8.55
CA PHE A 41 5.46 -5.74 7.44
C PHE A 41 4.13 -5.13 7.89
N ALA A 42 3.32 -5.88 8.65
CA ALA A 42 2.07 -5.36 9.20
C ALA A 42 2.28 -4.10 10.08
N LYS A 43 3.30 -4.11 10.93
CA LYS A 43 3.66 -2.94 11.77
C LYS A 43 4.10 -1.75 10.92
N GLU A 44 4.84 -1.98 9.84
CA GLU A 44 5.30 -0.92 8.96
C GLU A 44 4.16 -0.32 8.11
N ASN A 45 3.20 -1.13 7.66
CA ASN A 45 1.98 -0.63 7.00
C ASN A 45 1.23 0.40 7.86
N LYS A 46 1.06 0.10 9.17
CA LYS A 46 0.43 1.05 10.11
C LYS A 46 1.18 2.38 10.21
N LYS A 47 2.52 2.36 10.09
CA LYS A 47 3.34 3.59 10.04
C LYS A 47 3.12 4.37 8.75
N PHE A 48 2.95 3.69 7.61
CA PHE A 48 2.65 4.36 6.34
C PHE A 48 1.33 5.12 6.39
N ILE A 49 0.28 4.53 7.00
CA ILE A 49 -1.00 5.22 7.21
C ILE A 49 -0.78 6.54 7.95
N THR A 50 -0.13 6.49 9.12
CA THR A 50 0.12 7.69 9.93
C THR A 50 0.96 8.73 9.17
N GLN A 51 1.95 8.29 8.41
CA GLN A 51 2.79 9.20 7.65
C GLN A 51 2.02 9.90 6.53
N ILE A 52 1.25 9.14 5.75
CA ILE A 52 0.44 9.66 4.63
C ILE A 52 -0.60 10.66 5.14
N GLU A 53 -1.27 10.34 6.25
CA GLU A 53 -2.23 11.25 6.89
C GLU A 53 -1.58 12.54 7.37
N ARG A 54 -0.40 12.46 7.98
CA ARG A 54 0.35 13.66 8.39
C ARG A 54 0.75 14.52 7.21
N ALA A 55 1.21 13.90 6.11
CA ALA A 55 1.54 14.62 4.89
C ALA A 55 0.29 15.32 4.32
N TYR A 56 -0.86 14.64 4.34
CA TYR A 56 -2.14 15.19 3.90
C TYR A 56 -2.61 16.37 4.77
N TYR A 57 -2.70 16.19 6.09
CA TYR A 57 -3.15 17.25 6.99
C TYR A 57 -2.17 18.44 7.06
N GLY A 58 -0.90 18.22 6.76
CA GLY A 58 0.11 19.29 6.70
C GLY A 58 -0.03 20.20 5.48
N VAL A 59 -0.71 19.75 4.42
CA VAL A 59 -0.87 20.52 3.19
C VAL A 59 -2.30 20.94 2.89
N ILE A 60 -3.31 20.40 3.60
CA ILE A 60 -4.73 20.64 3.34
C ILE A 60 -5.05 22.15 3.43
N THR A 61 -5.20 22.76 2.25
CA THR A 61 -5.59 24.15 2.00
C THR A 61 -6.65 24.12 0.90
N ASP A 62 -7.48 25.17 0.75
CA ASP A 62 -8.63 25.21 -0.19
C ASP A 62 -8.31 24.75 -1.63
N ALA A 63 -7.05 24.83 -2.08
CA ALA A 63 -6.61 24.33 -3.39
C ALA A 63 -6.71 22.80 -3.57
N ILE A 64 -6.80 22.02 -2.48
CA ILE A 64 -6.76 20.55 -2.47
C ILE A 64 -8.16 19.93 -2.49
N GLU A 65 -9.18 20.68 -2.06
CA GLU A 65 -10.59 20.27 -2.18
C GLU A 65 -11.13 20.44 -3.61
N GLY A 66 -10.37 21.07 -4.52
CA GLY A 66 -10.78 21.39 -5.88
C GLY A 66 -10.89 20.20 -6.87
N CYS A 67 -10.68 18.94 -6.47
CA CYS A 67 -10.80 17.77 -7.36
C CYS A 67 -9.82 17.72 -8.57
N PHE A 68 -8.65 18.36 -8.51
CA PHE A 68 -7.73 18.50 -9.66
C PHE A 68 -6.44 17.68 -9.57
N SER A 69 -6.25 16.84 -8.55
CA SER A 69 -4.94 16.21 -8.29
C SER A 69 -4.85 14.71 -8.60
N PHE A 70 -5.97 14.06 -8.91
CA PHE A 70 -6.02 12.62 -9.14
C PHE A 70 -7.00 12.25 -10.25
N ASP A 71 -6.68 11.18 -10.96
CA ASP A 71 -7.51 10.45 -11.90
C ASP A 71 -7.10 8.97 -11.79
N LEU A 72 -7.51 8.32 -10.69
CA LEU A 72 -7.14 6.93 -10.38
C LEU A 72 -8.37 6.04 -10.40
N GLU A 73 -8.31 4.96 -11.17
CA GLU A 73 -9.32 3.90 -11.15
C GLU A 73 -8.98 2.84 -10.10
N THR A 74 -9.77 2.74 -9.03
CA THR A 74 -9.49 1.81 -7.91
C THR A 74 -9.58 0.35 -8.30
N GLY A 75 -10.33 0.01 -9.35
CA GLY A 75 -10.60 -1.38 -9.73
C GLY A 75 -9.35 -2.20 -10.04
N GLY A 76 -8.28 -1.55 -10.54
CA GLY A 76 -6.99 -2.21 -10.79
C GLY A 76 -6.16 -2.49 -9.54
N TYR A 77 -6.53 -1.90 -8.41
CA TYR A 77 -5.73 -1.88 -7.18
C TYR A 77 -6.39 -2.57 -6.00
N GLU A 78 -7.66 -2.95 -6.11
CA GLU A 78 -8.34 -3.70 -5.06
C GLU A 78 -7.66 -5.06 -4.82
N LEU A 79 -7.44 -5.37 -3.55
CA LEU A 79 -6.66 -6.53 -3.15
C LEU A 79 -7.44 -7.84 -3.29
N GLY A 80 -8.78 -7.78 -3.25
CA GLY A 80 -9.68 -8.88 -3.62
C GLY A 80 -9.26 -10.25 -3.07
N GLU A 81 -9.14 -11.24 -3.96
CA GLU A 81 -8.75 -12.61 -3.62
C GLU A 81 -7.30 -12.76 -3.13
N ALA A 82 -6.42 -11.79 -3.40
CA ALA A 82 -5.01 -11.86 -2.94
C ALA A 82 -4.91 -11.80 -1.40
N VAL A 83 -5.95 -11.28 -0.73
CA VAL A 83 -6.03 -11.24 0.74
C VAL A 83 -6.86 -12.40 1.31
N SER A 84 -7.57 -13.16 0.46
CA SER A 84 -8.43 -14.26 0.91
C SER A 84 -7.66 -15.58 1.01
N GLY A 85 -7.16 -15.87 2.21
CA GLY A 85 -7.08 -17.24 2.73
C GLY A 85 -6.33 -18.28 1.89
N ALA A 86 -5.19 -17.92 1.32
CA ALA A 86 -4.34 -18.87 0.59
C ALA A 86 -4.09 -20.16 1.43
N PRO A 87 -4.33 -21.36 0.90
CA PRO A 87 -4.32 -22.62 1.65
C PRO A 87 -2.92 -23.08 2.11
N ASP A 88 -1.84 -22.62 1.48
CA ASP A 88 -0.47 -22.99 1.88
C ASP A 88 0.51 -21.81 1.90
N ARG A 89 1.73 -22.07 2.38
CA ARG A 89 2.79 -21.08 2.55
C ARG A 89 3.23 -20.49 1.21
N ALA A 90 3.35 -21.32 0.17
CA ALA A 90 3.83 -20.88 -1.14
C ALA A 90 2.78 -20.00 -1.84
N GLU A 91 1.51 -20.37 -1.78
CA GLU A 91 0.41 -19.57 -2.30
C GLU A 91 0.25 -18.27 -1.51
N THR A 92 0.44 -18.29 -0.19
CA THR A 92 0.46 -17.07 0.63
C THR A 92 1.58 -16.12 0.21
N LEU A 93 2.78 -16.64 -0.03
CA LEU A 93 3.91 -15.82 -0.49
C LEU A 93 3.69 -15.27 -1.91
N LYS A 94 3.09 -16.04 -2.82
CA LYS A 94 2.71 -15.56 -4.16
C LYS A 94 1.69 -14.43 -4.07
N ALA A 95 0.63 -14.62 -3.28
CA ALA A 95 -0.38 -13.61 -3.04
C ALA A 95 0.23 -12.35 -2.39
N ALA A 96 1.21 -12.50 -1.49
CA ALA A 96 1.94 -11.38 -0.91
C ALA A 96 2.73 -10.59 -1.97
N VAL A 97 3.41 -11.27 -2.90
CA VAL A 97 4.13 -10.63 -4.01
C VAL A 97 3.17 -9.85 -4.90
N GLU A 98 2.08 -10.47 -5.34
CA GLU A 98 1.07 -9.82 -6.19
C GLU A 98 0.44 -8.60 -5.50
N MET A 99 0.12 -8.73 -4.21
CA MET A 99 -0.38 -7.63 -3.39
C MET A 99 0.64 -6.48 -3.32
N GLU A 100 1.91 -6.76 -3.03
CA GLU A 100 2.94 -5.72 -2.96
C GLU A 100 3.13 -5.02 -4.31
N GLU A 101 3.17 -5.76 -5.42
CA GLU A 101 3.30 -5.19 -6.76
C GLU A 101 2.11 -4.29 -7.14
N LYS A 102 0.88 -4.69 -6.80
CA LYS A 102 -0.33 -3.85 -6.98
C LYS A 102 -0.25 -2.56 -6.16
N ILE A 103 0.06 -2.66 -4.87
CA ILE A 103 0.13 -1.49 -3.97
C ILE A 103 1.26 -0.54 -4.41
N ILE A 104 2.41 -1.07 -4.82
CA ILE A 104 3.52 -0.27 -5.35
C ILE A 104 3.09 0.49 -6.60
N THR A 105 2.38 -0.17 -7.52
CA THR A 105 1.90 0.45 -8.75
C THR A 105 0.94 1.59 -8.46
N TYR A 106 -0.02 1.36 -7.56
CA TYR A 106 -0.93 2.38 -7.06
C TYR A 106 -0.19 3.61 -6.52
N TYR A 107 0.75 3.42 -5.57
CA TYR A 107 1.45 4.55 -4.96
C TYR A 107 2.34 5.30 -5.96
N LYS A 108 2.91 4.62 -6.96
CA LYS A 108 3.67 5.29 -8.03
C LYS A 108 2.77 6.19 -8.85
N GLU A 109 1.61 5.70 -9.26
CA GLU A 109 0.65 6.50 -10.04
C GLU A 109 0.12 7.68 -9.23
N ALA A 110 -0.28 7.44 -7.96
CA ALA A 110 -0.75 8.49 -7.07
C ALA A 110 0.33 9.56 -6.79
N ALA A 111 1.60 9.16 -6.67
CA ALA A 111 2.71 10.10 -6.51
C ALA A 111 2.93 10.95 -7.77
N GLU A 112 2.85 10.33 -8.94
CA GLU A 112 3.04 11.02 -10.22
C GLU A 112 1.95 12.06 -10.47
N GLN A 113 0.68 11.73 -10.20
CA GLN A 113 -0.45 12.64 -10.39
C GLN A 113 -0.45 13.81 -9.39
N SER A 114 0.05 13.61 -8.17
CA SER A 114 0.07 14.65 -7.12
C SER A 114 1.33 15.53 -7.10
N LYS A 115 2.34 15.25 -7.94
CA LYS A 115 3.68 15.86 -7.85
C LYS A 115 3.74 17.38 -8.01
N HIS A 116 2.83 17.95 -8.79
CA HIS A 116 2.83 19.38 -9.13
C HIS A 116 2.05 20.26 -8.14
N LEU A 117 1.22 19.64 -7.30
CA LEU A 117 0.25 20.37 -6.48
C LEU A 117 0.57 20.28 -4.99
N MET A 118 1.21 19.19 -4.53
CA MET A 118 1.23 18.87 -3.10
C MET A 118 2.56 18.24 -2.66
N ALA A 119 3.70 18.94 -2.76
CA ALA A 119 5.06 18.37 -2.64
C ALA A 119 5.29 17.30 -1.55
N ASP A 120 4.63 17.37 -0.38
CA ASP A 120 4.83 16.41 0.72
C ASP A 120 4.04 15.09 0.58
N VAL A 121 2.90 15.08 -0.12
CA VAL A 121 2.13 13.87 -0.44
C VAL A 121 2.87 12.90 -1.38
N PRO A 122 3.34 13.30 -2.58
CA PRO A 122 4.08 12.45 -3.50
C PRO A 122 5.42 12.03 -2.92
N ARG A 123 6.05 12.84 -2.06
CA ARG A 123 7.25 12.43 -1.30
C ARG A 123 6.93 11.28 -0.35
N SER A 124 5.83 11.37 0.38
CA SER A 124 5.40 10.29 1.28
C SER A 124 5.03 9.02 0.52
N PHE A 125 4.29 9.13 -0.59
CA PHE A 125 3.98 7.99 -1.46
C PHE A 125 5.24 7.33 -2.04
N ASN A 126 6.20 8.11 -2.54
CA ASN A 126 7.47 7.57 -3.04
C ASN A 126 8.30 6.87 -1.94
N LEU A 127 8.23 7.34 -0.70
CA LEU A 127 8.87 6.64 0.42
C LEU A 127 8.24 5.26 0.63
N VAL A 128 6.92 5.16 0.58
CA VAL A 128 6.19 3.89 0.70
C VAL A 128 6.57 2.95 -0.45
N VAL A 129 6.61 3.45 -1.69
CA VAL A 129 7.07 2.69 -2.86
C VAL A 129 8.45 2.09 -2.62
N LYS A 130 9.41 2.90 -2.16
CA LYS A 130 10.78 2.43 -1.90
C LYS A 130 10.79 1.30 -0.86
N LYS A 131 10.10 1.49 0.26
CA LYS A 131 10.06 0.51 1.35
C LYS A 131 9.39 -0.79 0.96
N ARG A 132 8.30 -0.72 0.19
CA ARG A 132 7.58 -1.89 -0.31
C ARG A 132 8.35 -2.61 -1.41
N ALA A 133 9.05 -1.89 -2.29
CA ALA A 133 9.90 -2.47 -3.32
C ALA A 133 11.02 -3.34 -2.72
N ASP A 134 11.53 -3.01 -1.53
CA ASP A 134 12.51 -3.82 -0.80
C ASP A 134 11.91 -5.15 -0.27
N ARG A 135 10.57 -5.27 -0.17
CA ARG A 135 9.89 -6.49 0.31
C ARG A 135 9.73 -7.54 -0.77
N VAL A 136 9.43 -7.12 -2.00
CA VAL A 136 9.23 -8.02 -3.15
C VAL A 136 10.38 -9.02 -3.34
N PRO A 137 11.66 -8.63 -3.39
CA PRO A 137 12.75 -9.59 -3.55
C PRO A 137 12.90 -10.52 -2.35
N ARG A 138 12.55 -10.07 -1.13
CA ARG A 138 12.58 -10.92 0.07
C ARG A 138 11.50 -12.01 0.01
N LEU A 139 10.30 -11.66 -0.44
CA LEU A 139 9.19 -12.60 -0.61
C LEU A 139 9.49 -13.60 -1.74
N LYS A 140 10.05 -13.12 -2.87
CA LYS A 140 10.47 -13.94 -4.01
C LYS A 140 11.59 -14.94 -3.62
N ALA A 141 12.58 -14.49 -2.85
CA ALA A 141 13.62 -15.37 -2.31
C ALA A 141 13.05 -16.51 -1.44
N LEU A 142 12.00 -16.26 -0.64
CA LEU A 142 11.32 -17.29 0.17
C LEU A 142 10.48 -18.27 -0.67
N LEU A 143 10.07 -17.86 -1.88
CA LEU A 143 9.43 -18.72 -2.88
C LEU A 143 10.44 -19.56 -3.68
N GLY A 144 11.73 -19.19 -3.65
CA GLY A 144 12.74 -19.80 -4.51
C GLY A 144 12.68 -19.34 -5.98
N THR A 145 12.06 -18.17 -6.23
CA THR A 145 11.92 -17.52 -7.55
C THR A 145 12.61 -16.17 -7.57
#